data_AF-A0A2H0ZXW2-F1
#
_entry.id   AF-A0A2H0ZXW2-F1
#
_cell.length_a   1.000
_cell.length_b   1.000
_cell.length_c   1.000
_cell.angle_alpha   90.00
_cell.angle_beta   90.00
_cell.angle_gamma   90.00
#
_symmetry.space_group_name_H-M   'P 1'
#
loop_
_entity.id
_entity.type
_entity.pdbx_description
1 polymer ?
#
loop_
_entity_poly.entity_id
_entity_poly.type
_entity_poly.pdbx_seq_one_letter_code
_entity_poly.pdbx_strand_id
1 'polypeptide(L)'
;MVLYHYRKFAGGITRTQLETFKFGFCLLTPILVMYWVGIDSDKKFNLPGFWPDPSTLNQVPKEPHEIQAEVARIRRARAEKRERLEARARELGIMEEDE
;
A
#
# COMPACT_ATOMS: atom_id res chain seq x y z
N MET A 1 -10.75 32.15 44.77
CA MET A 1 -12.09 31.98 44.15
C MET A 1 -12.14 30.80 43.18
N VAL A 2 -11.19 30.69 42.24
CA VAL A 2 -11.11 29.60 41.23
C VAL A 2 -11.10 28.20 41.85
N LEU A 3 -10.27 27.96 42.88
CA LEU A 3 -10.20 26.65 43.57
C LEU A 3 -11.54 26.20 44.18
N TYR A 4 -12.34 27.16 44.67
CA TYR A 4 -13.64 26.87 45.28
C TYR A 4 -14.67 26.48 44.21
N HIS A 5 -14.57 27.07 43.02
CA HIS A 5 -15.37 26.72 41.86
C HIS A 5 -15.08 25.29 41.40
N TYR A 6 -13.79 24.92 41.27
CA TYR A 6 -13.39 23.55 40.93
C TYR A 6 -13.84 22.52 41.98
N ARG A 7 -13.74 22.85 43.27
CA ARG A 7 -14.15 21.94 44.35
C ARG A 7 -15.66 21.73 44.41
N LYS A 8 -16.45 22.78 44.15
CA LYS A 8 -17.92 22.69 44.06
C LYS A 8 -18.37 21.91 42.81
N PHE A 9 -17.64 22.03 41.71
CA PHE A 9 -17.88 21.29 40.48
C PHE A 9 -17.55 19.80 40.62
N ALA A 10 -16.39 19.46 41.17
CA ALA A 10 -15.96 18.07 41.37
C ALA A 10 -16.82 17.33 42.40
N GLY A 11 -17.32 18.01 43.43
CA GLY A 11 -18.19 17.42 44.45
C GLY A 11 -19.61 17.05 43.99
N GLY A 12 -20.04 17.54 42.82
CA GLY A 12 -21.38 17.27 42.26
C GLY A 12 -21.44 16.10 41.27
N ILE A 13 -20.31 15.47 40.95
CA ILE A 13 -20.25 14.40 39.95
C ILE A 13 -20.66 13.08 40.60
N THR A 14 -21.75 12.48 40.11
CA THR A 14 -22.21 11.17 40.60
C THR A 14 -21.45 10.03 39.92
N ARG A 15 -21.41 8.86 40.58
CA ARG A 15 -20.75 7.65 40.06
C ARG A 15 -21.24 7.27 38.66
N THR A 16 -22.55 7.36 38.43
CA THR A 16 -23.17 7.06 37.12
C THR A 16 -22.66 7.99 36.03
N GLN A 17 -22.47 9.29 36.31
CA GLN A 17 -21.94 10.25 35.32
C GLN A 17 -20.50 9.90 34.92
N LEU A 18 -19.67 9.44 35.87
CA LEU A 18 -18.31 8.96 35.58
C LEU A 18 -18.31 7.66 34.78
N GLU A 19 -19.23 6.73 35.08
CA GLU A 19 -19.36 5.47 34.34
C GLU A 19 -19.82 5.71 32.89
N THR A 20 -20.80 6.59 32.69
CA THR A 20 -21.24 7.01 31.34
C THR A 20 -20.13 7.70 30.58
N PHE A 21 -19.36 8.57 31.22
CA PHE A 21 -18.20 9.21 30.60
C PHE A 21 -17.14 8.19 30.18
N LYS A 22 -16.77 7.25 31.07
CA LYS A 22 -15.81 6.19 30.75
C LYS A 22 -16.29 5.35 29.56
N PHE A 23 -17.56 4.98 29.55
CA PHE A 23 -18.16 4.22 28.45
C PHE A 23 -18.10 4.99 27.12
N GLY A 24 -18.55 6.26 27.13
CA GLY A 24 -18.50 7.13 25.95
C GLY A 24 -17.07 7.34 25.46
N PHE A 25 -16.11 7.56 26.36
CA PHE A 25 -14.70 7.70 26.01
C PHE A 25 -14.15 6.42 25.38
N CYS A 26 -14.40 5.24 25.97
CA CYS A 26 -13.93 3.97 25.41
C CYS A 26 -14.50 3.68 24.01
N LEU A 27 -15.75 4.08 23.73
CA LEU A 27 -16.36 3.91 22.42
C LEU A 27 -15.88 4.95 21.40
N LEU A 28 -15.86 6.23 21.78
CA LEU A 28 -15.56 7.31 20.85
C LEU A 28 -14.07 7.39 20.52
N THR A 29 -13.19 7.06 21.46
CA THR A 29 -11.73 7.14 21.26
C THR A 29 -11.26 6.37 20.02
N PRO A 30 -11.53 5.07 19.84
CA PRO A 30 -11.09 4.35 18.65
C PRO A 30 -11.72 4.88 17.36
N ILE A 31 -13.00 5.29 17.41
CA ILE A 31 -13.70 5.83 16.23
C ILE A 31 -13.05 7.14 15.78
N LEU A 32 -12.75 8.04 16.70
CA LEU A 32 -12.11 9.32 16.43
C LEU A 32 -10.68 9.13 15.93
N VAL A 33 -9.93 8.19 16.51
CA VAL A 33 -8.57 7.85 16.04
C VAL A 33 -8.63 7.31 14.62
N MET A 34 -9.54 6.37 14.32
CA MET A 34 -9.69 5.81 12.97
C MET A 34 -10.17 6.86 11.96
N TYR A 35 -11.08 7.75 12.35
CA TYR A 35 -11.52 8.84 11.49
C TYR A 35 -10.38 9.82 11.19
N TRP A 36 -9.60 10.19 12.21
CA TRP A 36 -8.46 11.07 12.04
C TRP A 36 -7.35 10.44 11.20
N VAL A 37 -7.00 9.17 11.45
CA VAL A 37 -6.02 8.44 10.64
C VAL A 37 -6.53 8.28 9.21
N GLY A 38 -7.75 7.76 9.04
CA GLY A 38 -8.29 7.27 7.78
C GLY A 38 -8.52 8.31 6.69
N ILE A 39 -8.80 9.57 7.02
CA ILE A 39 -9.08 10.61 6.01
C ILE A 39 -7.88 10.89 5.10
N ASP A 40 -6.65 10.81 5.64
CA ASP A 40 -5.43 11.15 4.89
C ASP A 40 -4.25 10.26 5.33
N SER A 41 -4.47 8.94 5.42
CA SER A 41 -3.44 8.01 5.91
C SER A 41 -2.16 8.10 5.09
N ASP A 42 -2.27 8.23 3.76
CA ASP A 42 -1.10 8.36 2.89
C ASP A 42 -0.31 9.63 3.25
N LYS A 43 -0.91 10.81 3.21
CA LYS A 43 -0.21 12.06 3.55
C LYS A 43 0.36 12.08 4.98
N LYS A 44 -0.29 11.43 5.94
CA LYS A 44 0.12 11.43 7.36
C LYS A 44 1.23 10.42 7.68
N PHE A 45 1.26 9.29 6.97
CA PHE A 45 2.19 8.18 7.25
C PHE A 45 3.15 7.88 6.09
N ASN A 46 3.10 8.63 4.99
CA ASN A 46 4.01 8.47 3.88
C ASN A 46 5.43 8.89 4.30
N LEU A 47 6.36 7.98 4.08
CA LEU A 47 7.77 8.15 4.37
C LEU A 47 8.42 8.87 3.18
N PRO A 48 9.12 10.01 3.38
CA PRO A 48 9.78 10.71 2.28
C PRO A 48 10.85 9.80 1.65
N GLY A 49 10.72 9.53 0.36
CA GLY A 49 11.65 8.67 -0.39
C GLY A 49 11.44 7.16 -0.21
N PHE A 50 10.30 6.72 0.35
CA PHE A 50 9.99 5.28 0.42
C PHE A 50 9.76 4.66 -0.95
N TRP A 51 9.04 5.36 -1.82
CA TRP A 51 8.84 4.94 -3.20
C TRP A 51 9.98 5.46 -4.09
N PRO A 52 10.54 4.62 -4.97
CA PRO A 52 11.47 5.10 -5.99
C PRO A 52 10.76 6.12 -6.88
N ASP A 53 11.51 7.10 -7.39
CA ASP A 53 10.97 8.15 -8.25
C ASP A 53 10.17 7.51 -9.41
N PRO A 54 8.92 7.95 -9.68
CA PRO A 54 8.11 7.42 -10.78
C PRO A 54 8.85 7.39 -12.12
N SER A 55 9.76 8.33 -12.36
CA SER A 55 10.60 8.37 -13.58
C SER A 55 11.63 7.24 -13.67
N THR A 56 12.05 6.69 -12.52
CA THR A 56 12.95 5.52 -12.43
C THR A 56 12.19 4.21 -12.64
N LEU A 57 10.88 4.19 -12.43
CA LEU A 57 10.09 2.98 -12.61
C LEU A 57 9.87 2.68 -14.11
N ASN A 58 9.72 1.40 -14.41
CA ASN A 58 9.27 0.95 -15.72
C ASN A 58 7.88 1.53 -15.99
N GLN A 59 7.81 2.48 -16.94
CA GLN A 59 6.56 3.08 -17.34
C GLN A 59 5.78 2.09 -18.20
N VAL A 60 4.62 1.66 -17.71
CA VAL A 60 3.73 0.80 -18.50
C VAL A 60 3.15 1.65 -19.63
N PRO A 61 3.26 1.21 -20.90
CA PRO A 61 2.67 1.92 -22.02
C PRO A 61 1.16 2.05 -21.81
N LYS A 62 0.62 3.26 -21.92
CA LYS A 62 -0.81 3.53 -21.68
C LYS A 62 -1.62 3.57 -22.96
N GLU A 63 -0.98 3.92 -24.07
CA GLU A 63 -1.65 4.07 -25.36
C GLU A 63 -1.71 2.75 -26.16
N PRO A 64 -2.82 2.46 -26.87
CA PRO A 64 -2.98 1.18 -27.58
C PRO A 64 -1.89 0.87 -28.60
N HIS A 65 -1.34 1.89 -29.27
CA HIS A 65 -0.29 1.73 -30.27
C HIS A 65 1.08 1.41 -29.64
N GLU A 66 1.39 2.04 -28.50
CA GLU A 66 2.61 1.75 -27.74
C GLU A 66 2.58 0.32 -27.18
N ILE A 67 1.42 -0.13 -26.71
CA ILE A 67 1.21 -1.50 -26.22
C ILE A 67 1.49 -2.51 -27.34
N GLN A 68 0.98 -2.29 -28.55
CA GLN A 68 1.20 -3.19 -29.68
C GLN A 68 2.69 -3.27 -30.08
N ALA A 69 3.38 -2.13 -30.07
CA ALA A 69 4.81 -2.07 -30.35
C ALA A 69 5.63 -2.83 -29.30
N GLU A 70 5.31 -2.66 -28.01
CA GLU A 70 6.00 -3.34 -26.91
C GLU A 70 5.72 -4.85 -26.92
N VAL A 71 4.49 -5.28 -27.21
CA VAL A 71 4.15 -6.70 -27.41
C VAL A 71 4.93 -7.30 -28.58
N ALA A 72 5.07 -6.59 -29.69
CA ALA A 72 5.86 -7.04 -30.83
C ALA A 72 7.35 -7.18 -30.47
N ARG A 73 7.90 -6.23 -29.71
CA ARG A 73 9.27 -6.30 -29.16
C ARG A 73 9.46 -7.54 -28.28
N ILE A 74 8.54 -7.78 -27.35
CA ILE A 74 8.57 -8.95 -26.45
C ILE A 74 8.51 -10.26 -27.24
N ARG A 75 7.67 -10.35 -28.28
CA ARG A 75 7.56 -11.54 -29.13
C ARG A 75 8.86 -11.84 -29.87
N ARG A 76 9.52 -10.83 -30.43
CA ARG A 76 10.83 -10.97 -31.11
C ARG A 76 11.91 -11.45 -30.15
N ALA A 77 12.02 -10.80 -28.98
CA ALA A 77 13.00 -11.19 -27.96
C ALA A 77 12.80 -12.63 -27.46
N ARG A 78 11.54 -13.09 -27.35
CA ARG A 78 11.23 -14.50 -27.03
C ARG A 78 11.65 -15.46 -28.13
N ALA A 79 11.42 -15.12 -29.39
CA ALA A 79 11.81 -15.95 -30.53
C ALA A 79 13.33 -16.11 -30.60
N GLU A 80 14.07 -15.02 -30.48
CA GLU A 80 15.55 -15.03 -30.46
C GLU A 80 16.09 -15.83 -29.26
N LYS A 81 15.47 -15.69 -28.08
CA LYS A 81 15.86 -16.48 -26.91
C LYS A 81 15.61 -17.97 -27.13
N ARG A 82 14.49 -18.35 -27.74
CA ARG A 82 14.21 -19.75 -28.09
C ARG A 82 15.25 -20.30 -29.06
N GLU A 83 15.54 -19.57 -30.13
CA GLU A 83 16.55 -19.98 -31.13
C GLU A 83 17.94 -20.15 -30.51
N ARG A 84 18.36 -19.23 -29.64
CA ARG A 84 19.63 -19.35 -28.89
C ARG A 84 19.65 -20.56 -27.96
N LEU A 85 18.53 -20.88 -27.33
CA LEU A 85 18.42 -22.05 -26.45
C LEU A 85 18.43 -23.35 -27.25
N GLU A 86 17.72 -23.40 -28.39
CA GLU A 86 17.71 -24.55 -29.30
C GLU A 86 19.10 -24.81 -29.91
N ALA A 87 19.83 -23.74 -30.28
CA ALA A 87 21.21 -23.85 -30.77
C ALA A 87 22.15 -24.40 -29.69
N ARG A 88 22.07 -23.87 -28.45
CA ARG A 88 22.84 -24.38 -27.31
C ARG A 88 22.48 -25.82 -26.94
N ALA A 89 21.21 -26.20 -27.05
CA ALA A 89 20.75 -27.56 -26.78
C ALA A 89 21.34 -28.55 -27.81
N ARG A 90 21.38 -28.18 -29.10
CA ARG A 90 22.05 -28.95 -30.16
C ARG A 90 23.56 -29.10 -29.91
N GLU A 91 24.23 -28.03 -29.49
CA GLU A 91 25.66 -28.07 -29.16
C GLU A 91 25.98 -28.98 -27.96
N LEU A 92 25.08 -29.03 -26.97
CA LEU A 92 25.23 -29.85 -25.76
C LEU A 92 24.75 -31.30 -25.94
N GLY A 93 24.20 -31.66 -27.11
CA GLY A 93 23.71 -33.02 -27.40
C GLY A 93 22.48 -33.43 -26.58
N ILE A 94 21.78 -32.46 -25.97
CA ILE A 94 20.54 -32.68 -25.23
C ILE A 94 19.40 -32.47 -26.22
N MET A 95 19.21 -33.42 -27.11
CA MET A 95 17.98 -33.52 -27.89
C MET A 95 17.09 -34.52 -27.14
N GLU A 96 15.90 -34.10 -26.70
CA GLU A 96 14.88 -35.09 -26.35
C GLU A 96 14.60 -35.91 -27.62
N GLU A 97 14.89 -37.21 -27.56
CA GLU A 97 14.36 -38.17 -28.53
C GLU A 97 12.84 -38.16 -28.33
N ASP A 98 12.13 -37.42 -29.19
CA ASP A 98 10.67 -37.49 -29.29
C ASP A 98 10.29 -38.90 -29.76
N GLU A 99 10.03 -39.82 -28.82
CA GLU A 99 9.26 -41.07 -29.04
C GLU A 99 7.75 -40.78 -29.16
#